data_AF-A0A891ZVF8-F1
#
_entry.id   AF-A0A891ZVF8-F1
#
_cell.length_a   1.000
_cell.length_b   1.000
_cell.length_c   1.000
_cell.angle_alpha   90.00
_cell.angle_beta   90.00
_cell.angle_gamma   90.00
#
_symmetry.space_group_name_H-M   'P 1'
#
loop_
_entity.id
_entity.type
_entity.pdbx_description
1 polymer ?
#
loop_
_entity_poly.entity_id
_entity_poly.type
_entity_poly.pdbx_seq_one_letter_code
_entity_poly.pdbx_strand_id
1 'polypeptide(L)'
;MIAPVLRDDAPRSRARDRSASVRPREPEVPAADRETELDTRDRQTFAAAHALHFEGADPRLALRAWERYLAEFPAGRFVPEAEWNRALCLLRVGERERVIEALTPFAEGAHGGVRQREAHALLDALESH
;
A
#
# COMPACT_ATOMS: atom_id res chain seq x y z
N MET A 1 -23.76 -9.21 86.48
CA MET A 1 -23.62 -10.67 86.65
C MET A 1 -23.89 -11.31 85.29
N ILE A 2 -22.94 -12.14 84.82
CA ILE A 2 -22.95 -13.05 83.65
C ILE A 2 -22.90 -12.41 82.24
N ALA A 3 -21.73 -12.60 81.63
CA ALA A 3 -21.35 -12.28 80.25
C ALA A 3 -21.65 -13.45 79.28
N PRO A 4 -21.54 -13.23 77.96
CA PRO A 4 -21.06 -14.27 77.08
C PRO A 4 -19.67 -13.93 76.52
N VAL A 5 -18.78 -14.89 76.72
CA VAL A 5 -17.50 -15.04 76.03
C VAL A 5 -17.77 -15.49 74.59
N LEU A 6 -17.13 -14.85 73.62
CA LEU A 6 -16.74 -15.50 72.37
C LEU A 6 -15.32 -15.04 72.02
N ARG A 7 -14.43 -16.04 71.95
CA ARG A 7 -13.02 -15.97 71.59
C ARG A 7 -12.85 -15.86 70.09
N ASP A 8 -11.74 -15.24 69.71
CA ASP A 8 -10.88 -15.48 68.54
C ASP A 8 -11.34 -16.53 67.51
N ASP A 9 -11.37 -16.14 66.23
CA ASP A 9 -10.39 -16.64 65.25
C ASP A 9 -10.53 -15.89 63.91
N ALA A 10 -9.44 -15.32 63.42
CA ALA A 10 -9.35 -14.75 62.09
C ALA A 10 -8.87 -15.80 61.09
N PRO A 11 -9.45 -15.88 59.89
CA PRO A 11 -8.70 -16.31 58.73
C PRO A 11 -8.55 -15.16 57.74
N ARG A 12 -7.30 -14.69 57.62
CA ARG A 12 -6.80 -13.90 56.49
C ARG A 12 -7.11 -14.66 55.19
N SER A 13 -8.20 -14.30 54.52
CA SER A 13 -8.56 -14.88 53.23
C SER A 13 -7.99 -14.01 52.10
N ARG A 14 -6.80 -14.44 51.68
CA ARG A 14 -6.12 -14.26 50.39
C ARG A 14 -6.79 -13.29 49.41
N ALA A 15 -6.02 -12.24 49.13
CA ALA A 15 -6.01 -11.54 47.85
C ALA A 15 -6.39 -12.49 46.71
N ARG A 16 -7.58 -12.26 46.13
CA ARG A 16 -7.86 -12.70 44.78
C ARG A 16 -7.12 -11.72 43.88
N ASP A 17 -5.85 -12.05 43.69
CA ASP A 17 -5.03 -11.54 42.61
C ASP A 17 -5.73 -11.95 41.31
N ARG A 18 -6.70 -11.14 40.88
CA ARG A 18 -7.14 -11.15 39.50
C ARG A 18 -5.96 -10.61 38.74
N SER A 19 -5.07 -11.52 38.32
CA SER A 19 -4.18 -11.33 37.19
C SER A 19 -5.06 -10.89 36.01
N ALA A 20 -5.27 -9.59 35.94
CA ALA A 20 -5.51 -8.92 34.69
C ALA A 20 -4.29 -9.26 33.86
N SER A 21 -4.45 -10.24 32.98
CA SER A 21 -3.54 -10.43 31.86
C SER A 21 -3.65 -9.16 31.03
N VAL A 22 -2.86 -8.15 31.42
CA VAL A 22 -2.56 -6.99 30.61
C VAL A 22 -1.81 -7.58 29.43
N ARG A 23 -2.54 -7.90 28.36
CA ARG A 23 -1.91 -8.06 27.06
C ARG A 23 -1.05 -6.80 26.88
N PRO A 24 0.22 -6.92 26.51
CA PRO A 24 1.02 -5.74 26.17
C PRO A 24 0.20 -4.94 25.17
N ARG A 25 -0.18 -3.72 25.55
CA ARG A 25 -0.85 -2.79 24.65
C ARG A 25 0.18 -2.47 23.59
N GLU A 26 0.08 -3.16 22.45
CA GLU A 26 0.82 -2.85 21.25
C GLU A 26 0.68 -1.34 21.03
N PRO A 27 1.77 -0.60 20.78
CA PRO A 27 1.72 0.85 20.66
C PRO A 27 0.74 1.19 19.55
N GLU A 28 -0.45 1.62 19.96
CA GLU A 28 -1.55 1.92 19.07
C GLU A 28 -1.27 3.29 18.48
N VAL A 29 -0.44 3.32 17.44
CA VAL A 29 -0.12 4.55 16.70
C VAL A 29 -1.45 5.26 16.36
N PRO A 30 -1.64 6.55 16.66
CA PRO A 30 -2.87 7.25 16.30
C PRO A 30 -3.20 7.11 14.81
N ALA A 31 -4.48 7.04 14.45
CA ALA A 31 -4.90 6.89 13.05
C ALA A 31 -4.36 7.99 12.14
N ALA A 32 -4.29 9.23 12.62
CA ALA A 32 -3.74 10.38 11.89
C ALA A 32 -2.24 10.22 11.57
N ASP A 33 -1.49 9.62 12.49
CA ASP A 33 -0.06 9.35 12.28
C ASP A 33 0.12 8.26 11.21
N ARG A 34 -0.73 7.21 11.24
CA ARG A 34 -0.74 6.17 10.20
C ARG A 34 -1.08 6.71 8.82
N GLU A 35 -2.07 7.60 8.71
CA GLU A 35 -2.44 8.23 7.44
C GLU A 35 -1.29 9.07 6.87
N THR A 36 -0.60 9.82 7.74
CA THR A 36 0.57 10.62 7.36
C THR A 36 1.74 9.74 6.92
N GLU A 37 1.99 8.64 7.64
CA GLU A 37 3.00 7.64 7.28
C GLU A 37 2.69 6.99 5.92
N LEU A 38 1.42 6.65 5.65
CA LEU A 38 0.98 6.09 4.38
C LEU A 38 1.17 7.06 3.22
N ASP A 39 0.77 8.34 3.36
CA ASP A 39 0.99 9.36 2.32
C ASP A 39 2.49 9.60 2.07
N THR A 40 3.29 9.62 3.14
CA THR A 40 4.75 9.74 3.02
C THR A 40 5.33 8.57 2.25
N ARG A 41 4.87 7.35 2.54
CA ARG A 41 5.32 6.12 1.88
C ARG A 41 4.85 6.03 0.42
N ASP A 42 3.62 6.44 0.12
CA ASP A 42 3.07 6.55 -1.26
C ASP A 42 4.00 7.44 -2.11
N ARG A 43 4.29 8.65 -1.62
CA ARG A 43 5.19 9.59 -2.29
C ARG A 43 6.61 9.05 -2.46
N GLN A 44 7.16 8.40 -1.45
CA GLN A 44 8.51 7.83 -1.52
C GLN A 44 8.61 6.67 -2.50
N THR A 45 7.66 5.73 -2.48
CA THR A 45 7.66 4.59 -3.41
C THR A 45 7.46 5.07 -4.85
N PHE A 46 6.59 6.05 -5.08
CA PHE A 46 6.42 6.68 -6.39
C PHE A 46 7.72 7.34 -6.87
N ALA A 47 8.35 8.17 -6.02
CA ALA A 47 9.58 8.89 -6.37
C ALA A 47 10.73 7.93 -6.71
N ALA A 48 10.84 6.81 -5.98
CA ALA A 48 11.85 5.79 -6.26
C ALA A 48 11.63 5.12 -7.63
N ALA A 49 10.39 4.81 -8.00
CA ALA A 49 10.08 4.25 -9.31
C ALA A 49 10.31 5.28 -10.43
N HIS A 50 9.96 6.55 -10.18
CA HIS A 50 10.21 7.66 -11.10
C HIS A 50 11.72 7.84 -11.37
N ALA A 51 12.55 7.87 -10.33
CA ALA A 51 14.01 7.97 -10.48
C ALA A 51 14.57 6.80 -11.30
N LEU A 52 14.14 5.56 -11.03
CA LEU A 52 14.58 4.39 -11.79
C LEU A 52 14.16 4.43 -13.27
N HIS A 53 13.02 5.04 -13.59
CA HIS A 53 12.55 5.18 -14.97
C HIS A 53 13.33 6.27 -15.71
N PHE A 54 13.46 7.47 -15.14
CA PHE A 54 13.96 8.64 -15.86
C PHE A 54 15.48 8.85 -15.72
N GLU A 55 16.09 8.35 -14.65
CA GLU A 55 17.54 8.45 -14.40
C GLU A 55 18.25 7.10 -14.60
N GLY A 56 17.52 5.99 -14.47
CA GLY A 56 18.05 4.65 -14.65
C GLY A 56 18.17 4.22 -16.12
N ALA A 57 19.10 3.32 -16.41
CA ALA A 57 19.31 2.78 -17.76
C ALA A 57 18.53 1.48 -18.03
N ASP A 58 18.07 0.77 -16.99
CA ASP A 58 17.43 -0.55 -17.13
C ASP A 58 15.89 -0.45 -17.07
N PRO A 59 15.18 -0.63 -18.21
CA PRO A 59 13.72 -0.58 -18.24
C PRO A 59 13.06 -1.72 -17.44
N ARG A 60 13.75 -2.85 -17.23
CA ARG A 60 13.22 -3.94 -16.39
C ARG A 60 13.27 -3.58 -14.91
N LEU A 61 14.27 -2.82 -14.48
CA LEU A 61 14.36 -2.34 -13.10
C LEU A 61 13.26 -1.30 -12.82
N ALA A 62 13.05 -0.36 -13.76
CA ALA A 62 11.94 0.59 -13.68
C ALA A 62 10.58 -0.12 -13.66
N LEU A 63 10.38 -1.12 -14.54
CA LEU A 63 9.14 -1.91 -14.57
C LEU A 63 8.83 -2.54 -13.21
N ARG A 64 9.80 -3.23 -12.59
CA ARG A 64 9.62 -3.84 -11.26
C ARG A 64 9.28 -2.80 -10.19
N ALA A 65 9.83 -1.59 -10.29
CA ALA A 65 9.55 -0.52 -9.34
C ALA A 65 8.10 0.00 -9.47
N TRP A 66 7.61 0.16 -10.70
CA TRP A 66 6.21 0.52 -10.95
C TRP A 66 5.24 -0.57 -10.49
N GLU A 67 5.54 -1.84 -10.76
CA GLU A 67 4.72 -2.96 -10.28
C GLU A 67 4.67 -3.01 -8.75
N ARG A 68 5.79 -2.72 -8.06
CA ARG A 68 5.80 -2.59 -6.60
C ARG A 68 4.92 -1.45 -6.13
N TYR A 69 5.02 -0.28 -6.76
CA TYR A 69 4.17 0.87 -6.41
C TYR A 69 2.68 0.53 -6.52
N LEU A 70 2.27 -0.04 -7.66
CA LEU A 70 0.86 -0.38 -7.92
C LEU A 70 0.33 -1.48 -6.99
N ALA A 71 1.18 -2.43 -6.58
CA ALA A 71 0.81 -3.46 -5.61
C ALA A 71 0.66 -2.90 -4.19
N GLU A 72 1.53 -1.95 -3.81
CA GLU A 72 1.56 -1.37 -2.47
C GLU A 72 0.50 -0.27 -2.27
N PHE A 73 0.21 0.49 -3.33
CA PHE A 73 -0.72 1.61 -3.32
C PHE A 73 -1.75 1.50 -4.47
N PRO A 74 -2.64 0.50 -4.46
CA PRO A 74 -3.63 0.31 -5.53
C PRO A 74 -4.67 1.44 -5.62
N ALA A 75 -4.82 2.23 -4.55
CA ALA A 75 -5.62 3.45 -4.50
C ALA A 75 -4.74 4.70 -4.25
N GLY A 76 -3.43 4.59 -4.53
CA GLY A 76 -2.46 5.67 -4.37
C GLY A 76 -2.76 6.83 -5.31
N ARG A 77 -2.36 8.03 -4.91
CA ARG A 77 -2.67 9.25 -5.67
C ARG A 77 -2.01 9.31 -7.05
N PHE A 78 -0.98 8.49 -7.29
CA PHE A 78 -0.22 8.46 -8.54
C PHE A 78 -0.51 7.23 -9.39
N VAL A 79 -1.55 6.43 -9.08
CA VAL A 79 -1.89 5.20 -9.82
C VAL A 79 -2.00 5.44 -11.34
N PRO A 80 -2.76 6.43 -11.86
CA PRO A 80 -2.84 6.64 -13.30
C PRO A 80 -1.49 6.97 -13.96
N GLU A 81 -0.62 7.70 -13.24
CA GLU A 81 0.72 8.02 -13.72
C GLU A 81 1.64 6.79 -13.70
N ALA A 82 1.54 5.97 -12.65
CA ALA A 82 2.32 4.76 -12.51
C ALA A 82 1.91 3.66 -13.50
N GLU A 83 0.61 3.49 -13.78
CA GLU A 83 0.10 2.56 -14.79
C GLU A 83 0.57 2.93 -16.19
N TRP A 84 0.52 4.22 -16.53
CA TRP A 84 1.06 4.72 -17.79
C TRP A 84 2.56 4.47 -17.91
N ASN A 85 3.33 4.83 -16.89
CA ASN A 85 4.77 4.65 -16.90
C ASN A 85 5.18 3.16 -16.91
N ARG A 86 4.39 2.29 -16.28
CA ARG A 86 4.52 0.83 -16.41
C ARG A 86 4.31 0.38 -17.85
N ALA A 87 3.26 0.86 -18.54
CA ALA A 87 3.02 0.54 -19.94
C ALA A 87 4.20 0.94 -20.85
N LEU A 88 4.77 2.13 -20.64
CA LEU A 88 5.97 2.56 -21.36
C LEU A 88 7.20 1.68 -21.08
N CYS A 89 7.37 1.21 -19.84
CA CYS A 89 8.44 0.26 -19.53
C CYS A 89 8.21 -1.10 -20.20
N LEU A 90 6.97 -1.60 -20.23
CA LEU A 90 6.62 -2.84 -20.93
C LEU A 90 6.91 -2.75 -22.43
N LEU A 91 6.64 -1.61 -23.05
CA LEU A 91 7.01 -1.34 -24.45
C LEU A 91 8.52 -1.47 -24.68
N ARG A 92 9.33 -0.88 -23.81
CA ARG A 92 10.80 -0.94 -23.92
C ARG A 92 11.36 -2.35 -23.67
N VAL A 93 10.70 -3.15 -22.84
CA VAL A 93 11.10 -4.54 -22.56
C VAL A 93 10.63 -5.50 -23.67
N GLY A 94 9.61 -5.13 -24.43
CA GLY A 94 9.05 -5.92 -25.54
C GLY A 94 7.90 -6.84 -25.13
N GLU A 95 7.26 -6.60 -23.99
CA GLU A 95 6.17 -7.43 -23.45
C GLU A 95 4.81 -7.05 -24.06
N ARG A 96 4.65 -7.27 -25.38
CA ARG A 96 3.54 -6.73 -26.19
C ARG A 96 2.15 -6.98 -25.60
N GLU A 97 1.84 -8.20 -25.19
CA GLU A 97 0.52 -8.56 -24.62
C GLU A 97 0.20 -7.74 -23.36
N ARG A 98 1.20 -7.60 -22.48
CA ARG A 98 1.08 -6.82 -21.24
C ARG A 98 0.98 -5.33 -21.50
N VAL A 99 1.59 -4.83 -22.58
CA VAL A 99 1.41 -3.44 -23.02
C VAL A 99 -0.04 -3.20 -23.41
N ILE A 100 -0.61 -4.08 -24.25
CA ILE A 100 -1.99 -3.95 -24.72
C ILE A 100 -2.93 -3.90 -23.51
N GLU A 101 -2.80 -4.87 -22.59
CA GLU A 101 -3.57 -4.91 -21.34
C GLU A 101 -3.45 -3.59 -20.55
N ALA A 102 -2.24 -3.05 -20.43
CA ALA A 102 -1.99 -1.82 -19.67
C ALA A 102 -2.50 -0.55 -20.35
N LEU A 103 -2.57 -0.51 -21.70
CA LEU A 103 -3.01 0.68 -22.45
C LEU A 103 -4.53 0.71 -22.69
N THR A 104 -5.20 -0.44 -22.70
CA THR A 104 -6.66 -0.52 -22.95
C THR A 104 -7.48 0.41 -22.04
N PRO A 105 -7.28 0.46 -20.71
CA PRO A 105 -8.06 1.35 -19.85
C PRO A 105 -7.88 2.85 -20.20
N PHE A 106 -6.68 3.25 -20.66
CA PHE A 106 -6.44 4.62 -21.12
C PHE A 106 -7.19 4.91 -22.42
N ALA A 107 -7.16 3.98 -23.38
CA ALA A 107 -7.88 4.10 -24.65
C ALA A 107 -9.41 4.14 -24.44
N GLU A 108 -9.92 3.41 -23.45
CA GLU A 108 -11.34 3.44 -23.07
C GLU A 108 -11.72 4.69 -22.26
N GLY A 109 -10.75 5.52 -21.87
CA GLY A 109 -10.98 6.76 -21.15
C GLY A 109 -11.22 6.60 -19.64
N ALA A 110 -10.81 5.47 -19.04
CA ALA A 110 -11.00 5.18 -17.62
C ALA A 110 -10.39 6.24 -16.68
N HIS A 111 -9.39 6.98 -17.16
CA HIS A 111 -8.72 8.07 -16.43
C HIS A 111 -9.21 9.47 -16.85
N GLY A 112 -10.46 9.60 -17.28
CA GLY A 112 -11.06 10.90 -17.64
C GLY A 112 -10.53 11.49 -18.96
N GLY A 113 -10.13 10.62 -19.90
CA GLY A 113 -9.60 11.02 -21.21
C GLY A 113 -8.12 11.44 -21.21
N VAL A 114 -7.48 11.50 -20.04
CA VAL A 114 -6.03 11.72 -19.96
C VAL A 114 -5.30 10.60 -20.67
N ARG A 115 -4.42 10.96 -21.62
CA ARG A 115 -3.61 10.05 -22.44
C ARG A 115 -4.40 9.08 -23.34
N GLN A 116 -5.70 9.32 -23.54
CA GLN A 116 -6.55 8.44 -24.34
C GLN A 116 -6.10 8.38 -25.81
N ARG A 117 -5.76 9.53 -26.41
CA ARG A 117 -5.29 9.59 -27.80
C ARG A 117 -3.94 8.90 -27.97
N GLU A 118 -3.04 9.10 -27.02
CA GLU A 118 -1.72 8.48 -27.00
C GLU A 118 -1.82 6.96 -26.84
N ALA A 119 -2.74 6.48 -25.99
CA ALA A 119 -3.01 5.05 -25.84
C ALA A 119 -3.54 4.44 -27.13
N HIS A 120 -4.51 5.07 -27.80
CA HIS A 120 -4.97 4.62 -29.12
C HIS A 120 -3.84 4.55 -30.15
N ALA A 121 -3.05 5.61 -30.28
CA ALA A 121 -1.95 5.64 -31.24
C ALA A 121 -0.90 4.55 -31.00
N LEU A 122 -0.60 4.24 -29.72
CA LEU A 122 0.32 3.16 -29.36
C LEU A 122 -0.27 1.78 -29.65
N LEU A 123 -1.55 1.56 -29.36
CA LEU A 123 -2.25 0.30 -29.67
C LEU A 123 -2.31 0.05 -31.18
N ASP A 124 -2.71 1.05 -31.97
CA ASP A 124 -2.75 0.95 -33.44
C ASP A 124 -1.37 0.60 -34.02
N ALA A 125 -0.30 1.19 -33.47
CA ALA A 125 1.07 0.90 -33.88
C ALA A 125 1.49 -0.55 -33.58
N LEU A 126 1.03 -1.12 -32.46
CA LEU A 126 1.29 -2.50 -32.06
C LEU A 126 0.53 -3.54 -32.91
N GLU A 127 -0.62 -3.17 -33.48
CA GLU A 127 -1.39 -4.03 -34.38
C GLU A 127 -0.83 -4.06 -35.81
N SER A 128 -0.11 -2.99 -36.19
CA SER A 128 0.45 -2.82 -37.54
C SER A 128 1.80 -3.52 -37.76
N HIS A 129 2.34 -4.22 -36.76
CA HIS A 129 3.65 -4.93 -36.77
C HIS A 129 3.47 -6.39 -36.37
#